data_AF-A0A2E0CGP0-F1
#
_entry.id   AF-A0A2E0CGP0-F1
#
_cell.length_a   1.000
_cell.length_b   1.000
_cell.length_c   1.000
_cell.angle_alpha   90.00
_cell.angle_beta   90.00
_cell.angle_gamma   90.00
#
_symmetry.space_group_name_H-M   'P 1'
#
loop_
_entity.id
_entity.type
_entity.pdbx_description
1 polymer ?
#
loop_
_entity_poly.entity_id
_entity_poly.type
_entity_poly.pdbx_seq_one_letter_code
_entity_poly.pdbx_strand_id
1 'polypeptide(L)' 'VESTGCGLLGDANGDGTLNVVDIVAIVNAVLSGDNLEEISFCGDFNEDGTLNVVDIVGIVNTILGS' A
#
# COMPACT_ATOMS: atom_id res chain seq x y z
N VAL A 1 9.30 21.54 3.24
CA VAL A 1 9.87 20.36 2.56
C VAL A 1 8.73 19.39 2.45
N GLU A 2 8.09 19.38 1.28
CA GLU A 2 7.00 18.45 1.01
C GLU A 2 7.56 17.04 1.22
N SER A 3 6.89 16.24 2.05
CA SER A 3 7.31 14.87 2.34
C SER A 3 7.30 14.06 1.04
N THR A 4 8.43 13.94 0.37
CA THR A 4 8.60 13.17 -0.86
C THR A 4 8.60 11.65 -0.63
N GLY A 5 8.00 11.19 0.46
CA GLY A 5 8.03 9.81 0.91
C GLY A 5 6.74 9.44 1.62
N CYS A 6 6.32 8.19 1.46
CA CYS A 6 5.17 7.65 2.16
C CYS A 6 5.44 7.78 3.67
N GLY A 7 4.55 8.44 4.41
CA GLY A 7 4.73 8.64 5.85
C GLY A 7 4.79 7.33 6.63
N LEU A 8 4.11 6.31 6.10
CA LEU A 8 4.11 4.94 6.59
C LEU A 8 3.98 3.99 5.39
N LEU A 9 5.04 3.25 5.05
CA LEU A 9 4.98 2.30 3.95
C LEU A 9 3.85 1.28 4.18
N GLY A 10 3.02 1.07 3.16
CA GLY A 10 1.81 0.24 3.22
C GLY A 10 0.54 0.96 3.67
N ASP A 11 0.60 2.22 4.16
CA ASP A 11 -0.55 3.06 4.49
C ASP A 11 -1.19 3.60 3.21
N ALA A 12 -1.92 2.74 2.51
CA ALA A 12 -2.48 3.01 1.21
C ALA A 12 -3.71 3.92 1.28
N ASN A 13 -4.36 4.06 2.45
CA ASN A 13 -5.50 4.95 2.62
C ASN A 13 -5.13 6.31 3.24
N GLY A 14 -3.89 6.49 3.68
CA GLY A 14 -3.35 7.72 4.23
C GLY A 14 -3.90 8.09 5.62
N ASP A 15 -4.41 7.11 6.38
CA ASP A 15 -5.00 7.35 7.71
C ASP A 15 -3.97 7.34 8.85
N GLY A 16 -2.72 7.04 8.54
CA GLY A 16 -1.60 6.99 9.47
C GLY A 16 -1.46 5.67 10.22
N THR A 17 -2.25 4.65 9.88
CA THR A 17 -2.29 3.35 10.57
C THR A 17 -2.24 2.19 9.59
N LEU A 18 -1.14 1.42 9.61
CA LEU A 18 -1.02 0.20 8.81
C LEU A 18 -1.93 -0.91 9.36
N ASN A 19 -3.01 -1.23 8.65
CA ASN A 19 -3.99 -2.24 9.03
C ASN A 19 -4.73 -2.86 7.81
N VAL A 20 -5.78 -3.64 8.08
CA VAL A 20 -6.52 -4.36 7.03
C VAL A 20 -7.26 -3.43 6.04
N VAL A 21 -7.54 -2.18 6.42
CA VAL A 21 -8.18 -1.21 5.54
C VAL A 21 -7.25 -0.82 4.38
N ASP A 22 -5.94 -0.76 4.60
CA ASP A 22 -4.96 -0.51 3.54
C ASP A 22 -4.95 -1.62 2.49
N ILE A 23 -5.03 -2.87 2.96
CA ILE A 23 -5.13 -4.04 2.07
C ILE A 23 -6.36 -3.92 1.19
N VAL A 24 -7.50 -3.51 1.75
CA VAL A 24 -8.74 -3.31 0.97
C VAL A 24 -8.58 -2.19 -0.06
N ALA A 25 -7.89 -1.10 0.28
CA ALA A 25 -7.60 -0.01 -0.65
C ALA A 25 -6.76 -0.50 -1.84
N ILE A 26 -5.69 -1.26 -1.58
CA ILE A 26 -4.82 -1.81 -2.62
C ILE A 26 -5.57 -2.84 -3.48
N VAL A 27 -6.33 -3.76 -2.88
CA VAL A 27 -7.14 -4.73 -3.63
C VAL A 27 -8.11 -4.01 -4.57
N ASN A 28 -8.77 -2.96 -4.10
CA ASN A 28 -9.69 -2.19 -4.95
C ASN A 28 -8.96 -1.52 -6.11
N ALA A 29 -7.78 -0.92 -5.89
CA ALA A 29 -6.97 -0.30 -6.94
C ALA A 29 -6.50 -1.34 -7.99
N VAL A 30 -6.00 -2.49 -7.52
CA VAL A 30 -5.57 -3.59 -8.39
C VAL A 30 -6.73 -4.14 -9.23
N LEU A 31 -7.94 -4.25 -8.66
CA LEU A 31 -9.11 -4.77 -9.36
C LEU A 31 -9.79 -3.75 -10.28
N SER A 32 -9.78 -2.46 -9.93
CA SER A 32 -10.33 -1.40 -10.79
C SER A 32 -9.41 -1.08 -11.97
N GLY A 33 -8.10 -1.30 -11.82
CA GLY A 33 -7.08 -0.82 -12.75
C GLY A 33 -6.79 0.68 -12.60
N ASP A 34 -7.45 1.35 -11.65
CA ASP A 34 -7.21 2.73 -11.29
C ASP A 34 -6.16 2.76 -10.17
N ASN A 35 -4.89 2.67 -10.56
CA ASN A 35 -3.76 2.90 -9.66
C ASN A 35 -3.65 4.40 -9.42
N LEU A 36 -4.40 4.91 -8.44
CA LEU A 36 -4.22 6.28 -7.95
C LEU A 36 -2.76 6.44 -7.51
N GLU A 37 -2.07 7.51 -7.95
CA GLU A 37 -0.63 7.72 -7.67
C GLU A 37 -0.29 7.58 -6.19
N GLU A 38 -1.15 8.08 -5.30
CA GLU A 38 -0.97 8.02 -3.85
C GLU A 38 -1.05 6.59 -3.29
N ILE A 39 -2.05 5.81 -3.74
CA ILE A 39 -2.16 4.38 -3.41
C ILE A 39 -0.97 3.61 -3.97
N SER A 40 -0.57 3.91 -5.21
CA SER A 40 0.52 3.20 -5.89
C SER A 40 1.87 3.48 -5.27
N PHE A 41 2.09 4.68 -4.73
CA PHE A 41 3.36 5.06 -4.11
C PHE A 41 3.52 4.48 -2.69
N CYS A 42 2.46 4.52 -1.87
CA CYS A 42 2.49 3.96 -0.52
C CYS A 42 2.23 2.45 -0.48
N GLY A 43 1.48 1.94 -1.45
CA GLY A 43 1.08 0.54 -1.53
C GLY A 43 2.05 -0.37 -2.26
N ASP A 44 3.03 0.15 -3.02
CA ASP A 44 4.15 -0.62 -3.59
C ASP A 44 5.13 -1.00 -2.46
N PHE A 45 4.71 -1.98 -1.67
CA PHE A 45 5.32 -2.34 -0.41
C PHE A 45 6.65 -3.07 -0.58
N ASN A 46 6.82 -3.77 -1.71
CA ASN A 46 8.09 -4.42 -2.03
C ASN A 46 9.03 -3.53 -2.87
N GLU A 47 8.59 -2.31 -3.22
CA GLU A 47 9.30 -1.30 -3.99
C GLU A 47 9.79 -1.82 -5.36
N ASP A 48 9.01 -2.69 -6.01
CA ASP A 48 9.33 -3.25 -7.33
C ASP A 48 8.80 -2.40 -8.50
N GLY A 49 8.08 -1.33 -8.19
CA GLY A 49 7.48 -0.40 -9.15
C GLY A 49 6.12 -0.86 -9.67
N THR A 50 5.58 -1.97 -9.17
CA THR A 50 4.30 -2.54 -9.62
C THR A 50 3.39 -2.85 -8.45
N LEU A 51 2.33 -2.05 -8.27
CA LEU A 51 1.27 -2.35 -7.30
C LEU A 51 0.50 -3.62 -7.69
N ASN A 52 0.68 -4.72 -6.96
CA ASN A 52 0.07 -6.01 -7.23
C ASN A 52 -0.15 -6.87 -5.96
N VAL A 53 -0.46 -8.15 -6.15
CA VAL A 53 -0.75 -9.09 -5.05
C VAL A 53 0.46 -9.37 -4.14
N VAL A 54 1.68 -9.18 -4.64
CA VAL A 54 2.91 -9.37 -3.86
C VAL A 54 2.99 -8.33 -2.74
N ASP A 55 2.60 -7.08 -3.00
CA ASP A 55 2.56 -6.02 -1.99
C ASP A 55 1.58 -6.34 -0.87
N ILE A 56 0.38 -6.80 -1.26
CA ILE A 56 -0.67 -7.22 -0.32
C ILE A 56 -0.14 -8.30 0.63
N VAL A 57 0.57 -9.30 0.11
CA VAL A 57 1.16 -10.36 0.94
C VAL A 57 2.22 -9.80 1.89
N GLY A 58 3.05 -8.86 1.44
CA GLY A 58 4.03 -8.18 2.30
C GLY A 58 3.38 -7.42 3.46
N ILE A 59 2.31 -6.69 3.19
CA ILE A 59 1.55 -5.95 4.21
C ILE A 59 0.86 -6.90 5.19
N VAL A 60 0.25 -7.99 4.70
CA VAL A 60 -0.36 -9.02 5.56
C VAL A 60 0.68 -9.60 6.52
N ASN A 61 1.85 -9.99 6.02
CA ASN A 61 2.93 -10.53 6.84
C ASN A 61 3.38 -9.53 7.91
N THR A 62 3.47 -8.25 7.53
CA THR A 62 3.83 -7.16 8.45
C THR A 62 2.79 -6.98 9.56
N ILE A 63 1.50 -6.98 9.22
CA ILE A 63 0.39 -6.88 10.20
C ILE A 63 0.37 -8.10 11.14
N LEU A 64 0.65 -9.29 10.62
CA LEU A 64 0.64 -10.54 11.40
C LEU A 64 1.94 -10.78 12.19
N GLY A 65 3.00 -9.99 11.93
CA GLY A 65 4.30 -10.12 12.60
C GLY A 65 5.13 -11.33 12.17
N SER A 66 5.02 -11.73 10.90
CA SER A 66 5.67 -12.91 10.31
C SER A 66 6.69 -12.56 9.24
#